data_AF-A0A1I0AZM5-F1
#
_entry.id   AF-A0A1I0AZM5-F1
#
_cell.length_a   1.000
_cell.length_b   1.000
_cell.length_c   1.000
_cell.angle_alpha   90.00
_cell.angle_beta   90.00
_cell.angle_gamma   90.00
#
_symmetry.space_group_name_H-M   'P 1'
#
loop_
_entity.id
_entity.type
_entity.pdbx_description
1 polymer ?
#
loop_
_entity_poly.entity_id
_entity_poly.type
_entity_poly.pdbx_seq_one_letter_code
_entity_poly.pdbx_strand_id
1 'polypeptide(L)'
;MKKVLVLSLVLVFVLSLSSMAFATTHTLDVVGGGEKQEISTGRTVEDYVNALKELVDADRAGDIFYPEEDEVKYLFVPLYKEGELIGYGSWVNTIIYSHPEDFIAVLGMANNSSSKESMAVIKKWKPLDANDHHPEMKQEEFLSRYYGMSLKTSFEPEVDIVAGSTISSHTFFFEMKNMLLVFENFGPEAE
;
A
#
# COMPACT_ATOMS: atom_id res chain seq x y z
N MET A 1 -17.80 -22.67 43.27
CA MET A 1 -16.71 -21.77 42.82
C MET A 1 -15.74 -22.41 41.82
N LYS A 2 -15.31 -23.68 41.99
CA LYS A 2 -14.36 -24.33 41.04
C LYS A 2 -14.87 -24.46 39.59
N LYS A 3 -16.17 -24.65 39.35
CA LYS A 3 -16.74 -24.83 38.00
C LYS A 3 -16.81 -23.53 37.18
N VAL A 4 -16.96 -22.38 37.84
CA VAL A 4 -17.02 -21.06 37.17
C VAL A 4 -15.63 -20.62 36.69
N LEU A 5 -14.60 -20.93 37.49
CA LEU A 5 -13.22 -20.58 37.17
C LEU A 5 -12.69 -21.33 35.94
N VAL A 6 -13.09 -22.59 35.76
CA VAL A 6 -12.72 -23.40 34.59
C VAL A 6 -13.41 -22.88 33.32
N LEU A 7 -14.68 -22.46 33.41
CA LEU A 7 -15.40 -21.87 32.28
C LEU A 7 -14.80 -20.54 31.84
N SER A 8 -14.39 -19.68 32.78
CA SER A 8 -13.70 -18.43 32.46
C SER A 8 -12.31 -18.66 31.84
N LEU A 9 -11.57 -19.68 32.29
CA LEU A 9 -10.25 -20.00 31.72
C LEU A 9 -10.34 -20.52 30.28
N VAL A 10 -11.37 -21.33 29.99
CA VAL A 10 -11.62 -21.86 28.63
C VAL A 10 -12.07 -20.74 27.69
N LEU A 11 -12.89 -19.79 28.15
CA LEU A 11 -13.32 -18.64 27.33
C LEU A 11 -12.13 -17.74 26.95
N VAL A 12 -11.20 -17.50 27.88
CA VAL A 12 -9.98 -16.72 27.62
C VAL A 12 -9.05 -17.45 26.63
N PHE A 13 -8.96 -18.79 26.73
CA PHE A 13 -8.15 -19.57 25.78
C PHE A 13 -8.74 -19.59 24.36
N VAL A 14 -10.07 -19.65 24.23
CA VAL A 14 -10.75 -19.59 22.92
C VAL A 14 -10.61 -18.20 22.29
N LEU A 15 -10.66 -17.13 23.10
CA LEU A 15 -10.45 -15.75 22.62
C LEU A 15 -8.99 -15.46 22.23
N SER A 16 -8.01 -16.10 22.87
CA SER A 16 -6.59 -15.96 22.51
C SER A 16 -6.18 -16.76 21.25
N LEU A 17 -7.00 -17.72 20.82
CA LEU A 17 -6.76 -18.49 19.60
C LEU A 17 -7.40 -17.84 18.37
N SER A 18 -8.45 -17.02 18.55
CA SER A 18 -9.07 -16.25 17.46
C SER A 18 -8.27 -15.02 17.03
N SER A 19 -7.23 -14.61 17.78
CA SER A 19 -6.36 -13.49 17.41
C SER A 19 -5.07 -13.90 16.71
N MET A 20 -4.84 -15.19 16.47
CA MET A 20 -3.80 -15.61 15.52
C MET A 20 -4.39 -15.57 14.11
N ALA A 21 -4.65 -14.36 13.62
CA ALA A 21 -4.54 -14.12 12.19
C ALA A 21 -3.10 -14.49 11.85
N PHE A 22 -2.91 -15.64 11.22
CA PHE A 22 -1.61 -16.02 10.69
C PHE A 22 -1.16 -14.86 9.81
N ALA A 23 -0.03 -14.25 10.15
CA ALA A 23 0.64 -13.29 9.29
C ALA A 23 1.02 -14.04 8.01
N THR A 24 0.10 -14.09 7.06
CA THR A 24 0.35 -14.63 5.72
C THR A 24 1.28 -13.63 5.06
N THR A 25 2.50 -14.08 4.79
CA THR A 25 3.46 -13.33 3.99
C THR A 25 2.78 -12.90 2.70
N HIS A 26 2.93 -11.64 2.30
CA HIS A 26 2.43 -11.23 1.00
C HIS A 26 3.30 -11.90 -0.08
N THR A 27 2.65 -12.67 -0.95
CA THR A 27 3.29 -13.44 -2.01
C THR A 27 2.67 -13.08 -3.35
N LEU A 28 3.51 -12.97 -4.37
CA LEU A 28 3.08 -12.80 -5.76
C LEU A 28 3.14 -14.14 -6.48
N ASP A 29 1.99 -14.58 -6.98
CA ASP A 29 1.92 -15.69 -7.93
C ASP A 29 2.25 -15.17 -9.35
N VAL A 30 3.45 -15.51 -9.85
CA VAL A 30 3.88 -15.13 -11.21
C VAL A 30 3.43 -16.21 -12.20
N VAL A 31 2.42 -15.90 -13.03
CA VAL A 31 2.01 -16.79 -14.12
C VAL A 31 2.76 -16.41 -15.39
N GLY A 32 4.01 -16.86 -15.50
CA GLY A 32 4.83 -16.59 -16.68
C GLY A 32 6.08 -17.46 -16.77
N GLY A 33 6.00 -18.56 -17.51
CA GLY A 33 7.17 -19.27 -18.05
C GLY A 33 7.73 -20.42 -17.22
N GLY A 34 6.96 -21.50 -17.05
CA GLY A 34 7.48 -22.79 -16.58
C GLY A 34 7.79 -22.82 -15.08
N GLU A 35 6.91 -23.49 -14.33
CA GLU A 35 6.86 -23.55 -12.85
C GLU A 35 6.41 -22.24 -12.18
N LYS A 36 5.45 -22.36 -11.24
CA LYS A 36 5.00 -21.24 -10.40
C LYS A 36 6.17 -20.83 -9.50
N GLN A 37 6.81 -19.71 -9.80
CA GLN A 37 7.79 -19.13 -8.90
C GLN A 37 7.05 -18.22 -7.92
N GLU A 38 6.97 -18.63 -6.66
CA GLU A 38 6.46 -17.80 -5.57
C GLU A 38 7.59 -16.83 -5.18
N ILE A 39 7.40 -15.55 -5.49
CA ILE A 39 8.35 -14.51 -5.12
C ILE A 39 7.75 -13.73 -3.95
N SER A 40 8.49 -13.69 -2.83
CA SER A 40 8.08 -13.04 -1.60
C SER A 40 9.15 -12.07 -1.12
N THR A 41 8.71 -10.91 -0.62
CA THR A 41 9.56 -9.94 0.08
C THR A 41 9.77 -10.32 1.55
N GLY A 42 9.08 -11.35 2.05
CA GLY A 42 9.12 -11.74 3.46
C GLY A 42 8.33 -10.82 4.40
N ARG A 43 7.74 -9.73 3.90
CA ARG A 43 6.93 -8.80 4.71
C ARG A 43 5.52 -9.34 4.96
N THR A 44 5.06 -9.06 6.16
CA THR A 44 3.70 -9.33 6.63
C THR A 44 2.82 -8.10 6.43
N VAL A 45 1.51 -8.29 6.56
CA VAL A 45 0.53 -7.18 6.60
C VAL A 45 0.91 -6.14 7.67
N GLU A 46 1.35 -6.59 8.85
CA GLU A 46 1.73 -5.71 9.96
C GLU A 46 2.94 -4.84 9.61
N ASP A 47 3.92 -5.39 8.89
CA ASP A 47 5.10 -4.64 8.42
C ASP A 47 4.68 -3.49 7.49
N TYR A 48 3.76 -3.75 6.55
CA TYR A 48 3.25 -2.71 5.66
C TYR A 48 2.46 -1.63 6.41
N VAL A 49 1.59 -2.03 7.35
CA VAL A 49 0.80 -1.09 8.15
C VAL A 49 1.71 -0.21 9.00
N ASN A 50 2.74 -0.77 9.62
CA ASN A 50 3.72 0.00 10.39
C ASN A 50 4.52 0.96 9.49
N ALA A 51 4.98 0.49 8.33
CA ALA A 51 5.70 1.34 7.38
C ALA A 51 4.83 2.49 6.83
N LEU A 52 3.53 2.26 6.64
CA LEU A 52 2.55 3.28 6.26
C LEU A 52 2.35 4.32 7.37
N LYS A 53 2.22 3.89 8.62
CA LYS A 53 2.12 4.81 9.76
C LYS A 53 3.35 5.69 9.87
N GLU A 54 4.55 5.11 9.76
CA GLU A 54 5.81 5.86 9.80
C GLU A 54 5.92 6.86 8.64
N LEU A 55 5.45 6.50 7.43
CA LEU A 55 5.55 7.34 6.24
C LEU A 55 4.84 8.70 6.41
N VAL A 56 3.74 8.74 7.16
CA VAL A 56 2.93 9.95 7.35
C VAL A 56 2.78 10.35 8.82
N ASP A 57 3.57 9.76 9.71
CA ASP A 57 3.53 10.00 11.16
C ASP A 57 2.10 9.86 11.73
N ALA A 58 1.46 8.73 11.44
CA ALA A 58 0.12 8.37 11.90
C ALA A 58 0.16 7.63 13.24
N ASP A 59 -0.76 7.97 14.15
CA ASP A 59 -0.89 7.31 15.45
C ASP A 59 -1.56 5.94 15.33
N ARG A 60 -2.51 5.81 14.39
CA ARG A 60 -3.39 4.63 14.27
C ARG A 60 -3.68 4.30 12.80
N ALA A 61 -3.80 3.01 12.53
CA ALA A 61 -4.40 2.47 11.31
C ALA A 61 -5.77 1.84 11.66
N GLY A 62 -6.76 1.96 10.77
CA GLY A 62 -8.03 1.24 10.89
C GLY A 62 -8.01 -0.09 10.14
N ASP A 63 -9.20 -0.67 9.95
CA ASP A 63 -9.35 -1.95 9.28
C ASP A 63 -9.05 -1.85 7.78
N ILE A 64 -8.47 -2.92 7.22
CA ILE A 64 -8.11 -2.99 5.82
C ILE A 64 -9.38 -3.13 4.99
N PHE A 65 -9.55 -2.20 4.05
CA PHE A 65 -10.60 -2.24 3.04
C PHE A 65 -10.08 -2.94 1.78
N TYR A 66 -10.79 -3.98 1.37
CA TYR A 66 -10.59 -4.68 0.11
C TYR A 66 -11.79 -4.36 -0.80
N PRO A 67 -11.61 -3.60 -1.89
CA PRO A 67 -12.67 -3.36 -2.87
C PRO A 67 -13.24 -4.68 -3.41
N GLU A 68 -14.55 -4.93 -3.30
CA GLU A 68 -15.20 -6.19 -3.74
C GLU A 68 -15.73 -6.14 -5.18
N GLU A 69 -15.01 -6.80 -6.10
CA GLU A 69 -15.43 -7.96 -6.94
C GLU A 69 -14.09 -8.54 -7.48
N ASP A 70 -13.84 -9.83 -7.24
CA ASP A 70 -12.69 -10.61 -7.75
C ASP A 70 -11.26 -10.09 -7.47
N GLU A 71 -10.83 -10.09 -6.20
CA GLU A 71 -9.39 -10.05 -5.86
C GLU A 71 -8.62 -8.84 -6.45
N VAL A 72 -9.20 -7.64 -6.41
CA VAL A 72 -8.50 -6.44 -6.89
C VAL A 72 -7.22 -6.23 -6.07
N LYS A 73 -6.08 -6.15 -6.77
CA LYS A 73 -4.72 -6.15 -6.20
C LYS A 73 -4.39 -5.05 -5.19
N TYR A 74 -5.26 -4.05 -5.04
CA TYR A 74 -5.00 -2.85 -4.25
C TYR A 74 -6.01 -2.75 -3.12
N LEU A 75 -5.50 -2.86 -1.90
CA LEU A 75 -6.22 -2.64 -0.65
C LEU A 75 -5.99 -1.21 -0.14
N PHE A 76 -6.82 -0.78 0.80
CA PHE A 76 -6.72 0.53 1.42
C PHE A 76 -6.84 0.46 2.93
N VAL A 77 -5.93 1.12 3.64
CA VAL A 77 -5.87 1.17 5.11
C VAL A 77 -6.06 2.62 5.56
N PRO A 78 -7.15 2.96 6.25
CA PRO A 78 -7.33 4.32 6.73
C PRO A 78 -6.30 4.65 7.83
N LEU A 79 -5.59 5.75 7.68
CA LEU A 79 -4.55 6.22 8.58
C LEU A 79 -5.03 7.47 9.33
N TYR A 80 -4.81 7.50 10.64
CA TYR A 80 -5.31 8.55 11.51
C TYR A 80 -4.20 9.20 12.33
N LYS A 81 -4.28 10.52 12.49
CA LYS A 81 -3.45 11.31 13.40
C LYS A 81 -4.34 12.19 14.25
N GLU A 82 -4.17 12.14 15.57
CA GLU A 82 -4.98 12.89 16.53
C GLU A 82 -6.52 12.68 16.37
N GLY A 83 -6.90 11.51 15.85
CA GLY A 83 -8.30 11.15 15.58
C GLY A 83 -8.83 11.59 14.21
N GLU A 84 -8.08 12.36 13.44
CA GLU A 84 -8.43 12.79 12.09
C GLU A 84 -7.90 11.81 11.03
N LEU A 85 -8.71 11.51 10.01
CA LEU A 85 -8.30 10.72 8.85
C LEU A 85 -7.35 11.55 7.98
N ILE A 86 -6.09 11.11 7.88
CA ILE A 86 -5.06 11.82 7.10
C ILE A 86 -4.85 11.23 5.70
N GLY A 87 -5.36 10.03 5.44
CA GLY A 87 -5.34 9.38 4.13
C GLY A 87 -5.54 7.87 4.22
N TYR A 88 -5.46 7.22 3.07
CA TYR A 88 -5.56 5.77 2.93
C TYR A 88 -4.25 5.21 2.43
N GLY A 89 -3.59 4.39 3.25
CA GLY A 89 -2.40 3.66 2.87
C GLY A 89 -2.72 2.48 1.94
N SER A 90 -1.85 2.22 0.99
CA SER A 90 -1.89 1.05 0.11
C SER A 90 -0.46 0.54 -0.11
N TRP A 91 -0.31 -0.70 -0.51
CA TRP A 91 0.97 -1.29 -0.88
C TRP A 91 0.82 -2.19 -2.09
N VAL A 92 1.92 -2.32 -2.81
CA VAL A 92 2.03 -3.21 -3.96
C VAL A 92 3.28 -4.04 -3.79
N ASN A 93 3.15 -5.30 -4.14
CA ASN A 93 4.29 -6.14 -4.46
C ASN A 93 4.33 -6.26 -5.97
N THR A 94 5.51 -6.11 -6.54
CA THR A 94 5.76 -6.22 -7.97
C THR A 94 7.09 -6.94 -8.20
N ILE A 95 7.42 -7.18 -9.47
CA ILE A 95 8.68 -7.77 -9.87
C ILE A 95 9.34 -6.84 -10.86
N ILE A 96 10.54 -6.41 -10.53
CA ILE A 96 11.36 -5.56 -11.38
C ILE A 96 12.71 -6.27 -11.56
N TYR A 97 13.12 -6.47 -12.82
CA TYR A 97 14.33 -7.22 -13.17
C TYR A 97 14.45 -8.61 -12.52
N SER A 98 13.33 -9.33 -12.37
CA SER A 98 13.26 -10.65 -11.71
C SER A 98 13.53 -10.63 -10.19
N HIS A 99 13.54 -9.45 -9.58
CA HIS A 99 13.60 -9.27 -8.14
C HIS A 99 12.24 -8.84 -7.62
N PRO A 100 11.76 -9.40 -6.48
CA PRO A 100 10.61 -8.85 -5.81
C PRO A 100 10.94 -7.43 -5.36
N GLU A 101 10.04 -6.52 -5.64
CA GLU A 101 10.07 -5.17 -5.10
C GLU A 101 8.71 -4.86 -4.51
N ASP A 102 8.72 -4.04 -3.47
CA ASP A 102 7.51 -3.49 -2.91
C ASP A 102 7.65 -2.01 -2.60
N PHE A 103 6.49 -1.35 -2.66
CA PHE A 103 6.38 0.04 -2.30
C PHE A 103 5.04 0.29 -1.64
N ILE A 104 5.00 1.37 -0.87
CA ILE A 104 3.80 1.82 -0.18
C ILE A 104 3.46 3.23 -0.64
N ALA A 105 2.18 3.55 -0.64
CA ALA A 105 1.67 4.88 -0.95
C ALA A 105 0.54 5.25 0.00
N VAL A 106 0.38 6.54 0.27
CA VAL A 106 -0.79 7.11 0.95
C VAL A 106 -1.54 7.95 -0.05
N LEU A 107 -2.81 7.64 -0.22
CA LEU A 107 -3.74 8.32 -1.10
C LEU A 107 -4.72 9.17 -0.29
N GLY A 108 -5.37 10.12 -0.95
CA GLY A 108 -6.58 10.72 -0.43
C GLY A 108 -7.20 11.68 -1.42
N MET A 109 -8.37 12.21 -1.06
CA MET A 109 -9.07 13.18 -1.88
C MET A 109 -8.42 14.56 -1.76
N ALA A 110 -8.25 15.23 -2.89
CA ALA A 110 -7.85 16.63 -2.97
C ALA A 110 -8.88 17.42 -3.77
N ASN A 111 -9.23 18.60 -3.26
CA ASN A 111 -10.13 19.52 -3.94
C ASN A 111 -9.34 20.41 -4.89
N ASN A 112 -9.71 20.40 -6.16
CA ASN A 112 -9.21 21.39 -7.10
C ASN A 112 -9.87 22.74 -6.79
N SER A 113 -9.06 23.70 -6.34
CA SER A 113 -9.51 25.05 -5.97
C SER A 113 -10.19 25.81 -7.12
N SER A 114 -9.91 25.42 -8.38
CA SER A 114 -10.44 26.07 -9.58
C SER A 114 -11.71 25.41 -10.12
N SER A 115 -11.85 24.08 -10.04
CA SER A 115 -13.03 23.37 -10.57
C SER A 115 -14.03 22.90 -9.52
N LYS A 116 -13.70 22.98 -8.22
CA LYS A 116 -14.45 22.35 -7.11
C LYS A 116 -14.63 20.83 -7.25
N GLU A 117 -13.93 20.20 -8.20
CA GLU A 117 -13.88 18.75 -8.32
C GLU A 117 -12.97 18.19 -7.24
N SER A 118 -13.44 17.16 -6.54
CA SER A 118 -12.62 16.31 -5.69
C SER A 118 -12.04 15.20 -6.54
N MET A 119 -10.73 14.94 -6.44
CA MET A 119 -10.07 13.83 -7.13
C MET A 119 -9.09 13.13 -6.21
N ALA A 120 -8.84 11.85 -6.43
CA ALA A 120 -7.84 11.14 -5.68
C ALA A 120 -6.45 11.59 -6.10
N VAL A 121 -5.56 11.69 -5.11
CA VAL A 121 -4.15 12.01 -5.33
C VAL A 121 -3.22 11.17 -4.47
N ILE A 122 -1.99 10.98 -4.94
CA ILE A 122 -0.90 10.46 -4.11
C ILE A 122 -0.45 11.55 -3.14
N LYS A 123 -0.57 11.32 -1.84
CA LYS A 123 -0.10 12.24 -0.79
C LYS A 123 1.38 12.02 -0.47
N LYS A 124 1.77 10.76 -0.34
CA LYS A 124 3.14 10.30 -0.03
C LYS A 124 3.34 8.90 -0.60
N TRP A 125 4.58 8.54 -0.89
CA TRP A 125 4.94 7.16 -1.23
C TRP A 125 6.43 6.93 -0.93
N LYS A 126 6.82 5.67 -0.81
CA LYS A 126 8.23 5.25 -0.83
C LYS A 126 8.36 3.79 -1.27
N PRO A 127 9.43 3.43 -1.99
CA PRO A 127 9.81 2.04 -2.12
C PRO A 127 10.32 1.51 -0.78
N LEU A 128 10.04 0.25 -0.47
CA LEU A 128 10.56 -0.43 0.72
C LEU A 128 11.76 -1.32 0.38
N ASP A 129 11.70 -2.03 -0.75
CA ASP A 129 12.80 -2.88 -1.25
C ASP A 129 13.67 -2.26 -2.34
N ALA A 130 13.45 -0.99 -2.74
CA ALA A 130 14.22 -0.35 -3.81
C ALA A 130 15.69 -0.73 -3.67
N ASN A 131 16.10 -1.56 -4.63
CA ASN A 131 17.30 -2.35 -4.62
C ASN A 131 18.49 -1.47 -4.23
N ASP A 132 19.50 -2.00 -3.54
CA ASP A 132 20.73 -1.27 -3.20
C ASP A 132 21.43 -0.65 -4.42
N HIS A 133 21.00 -1.04 -5.63
CA HIS A 133 21.41 -0.51 -6.93
C HIS A 133 20.78 0.83 -7.33
N HIS A 134 19.67 1.26 -6.70
CA HIS A 134 18.94 2.51 -7.01
C HIS A 134 18.65 3.38 -5.78
N PRO A 135 19.68 3.73 -4.97
CA PRO A 135 19.50 4.51 -3.74
C PRO A 135 18.86 5.89 -3.97
N GLU A 136 19.01 6.44 -5.16
CA GLU A 136 18.41 7.71 -5.56
C GLU A 136 16.88 7.69 -5.55
N MET A 137 16.26 6.52 -5.71
CA MET A 137 14.81 6.38 -5.62
C MET A 137 14.27 6.50 -4.19
N LYS A 138 15.14 6.49 -3.17
CA LYS A 138 14.79 6.74 -1.77
C LYS A 138 14.88 8.23 -1.40
N GLN A 139 15.38 9.08 -2.30
CA GLN A 139 15.56 10.50 -2.03
C GLN A 139 14.23 11.25 -2.18
N GLU A 140 13.94 12.13 -1.23
CA GLU A 140 12.70 12.92 -1.21
C GLU A 140 12.52 13.75 -2.49
N GLU A 141 13.61 14.21 -3.11
CA GLU A 141 13.56 14.92 -4.39
C GLU A 141 12.88 14.09 -5.49
N PHE A 142 13.18 12.79 -5.56
CA PHE A 142 12.54 11.89 -6.51
C PHE A 142 11.10 11.53 -6.08
N LEU A 143 10.91 11.17 -4.81
CA LEU A 143 9.59 10.77 -4.29
C LEU A 143 8.56 11.89 -4.49
N SER A 144 8.98 13.14 -4.26
CA SER A 144 8.12 14.31 -4.33
C SER A 144 7.53 14.61 -5.70
N ARG A 145 8.12 14.09 -6.79
CA ARG A 145 7.63 14.26 -8.16
C ARG A 145 6.25 13.64 -8.37
N TYR A 146 5.92 12.63 -7.58
CA TYR A 146 4.64 11.91 -7.65
C TYR A 146 3.61 12.46 -6.67
N TYR A 147 3.96 13.39 -5.78
CA TYR A 147 2.98 13.97 -4.84
C TYR A 147 1.99 14.85 -5.59
N GLY A 148 0.70 14.68 -5.30
CA GLY A 148 -0.38 15.33 -6.02
C GLY A 148 -0.74 14.67 -7.35
N MET A 149 -0.06 13.58 -7.74
CA MET A 149 -0.43 12.81 -8.94
C MET A 149 -1.87 12.30 -8.81
N SER A 150 -2.67 12.51 -9.86
CA SER A 150 -4.06 12.03 -10.00
C SER A 150 -4.22 11.17 -11.24
N LEU A 151 -5.42 10.65 -11.51
CA LEU A 151 -5.73 9.94 -12.76
C LEU A 151 -5.51 10.78 -14.02
N LYS A 152 -5.50 12.12 -13.92
CA LYS A 152 -5.27 13.03 -15.05
C LYS A 152 -3.77 13.29 -15.33
N THR A 153 -2.87 12.94 -14.41
CA THR A 153 -1.42 13.18 -14.58
C THR A 153 -0.85 12.33 -15.72
N SER A 154 -0.13 12.93 -16.66
CA SER A 154 0.61 12.19 -17.69
C SER A 154 1.97 11.76 -17.14
N PHE A 155 2.51 10.65 -17.63
CA PHE A 155 3.90 10.30 -17.35
C PHE A 155 4.82 11.20 -18.17
N GLU A 156 5.79 11.86 -17.53
CA GLU A 156 6.76 12.75 -18.15
C GLU A 156 8.18 12.17 -18.02
N PRO A 157 8.65 11.38 -19.01
CA PRO A 157 9.93 10.67 -18.94
C PRO A 157 11.15 11.53 -18.60
N GLU A 158 11.16 12.81 -18.98
CA GLU A 158 12.27 13.73 -18.74
C GLU A 158 12.39 14.13 -17.26
N VAL A 159 11.29 14.07 -16.51
CA VAL A 159 11.21 14.49 -15.11
C VAL A 159 11.05 13.28 -14.18
N ASP A 160 10.34 12.25 -14.62
CA ASP A 160 9.91 11.15 -13.75
C ASP A 160 10.85 9.93 -13.78
N ILE A 161 11.79 9.90 -14.73
CA ILE A 161 12.78 8.82 -14.84
C ILE A 161 14.08 9.22 -14.16
N VAL A 162 14.64 8.25 -13.45
CA VAL A 162 16.03 8.29 -13.01
C VAL A 162 16.90 7.51 -14.01
N ALA A 163 18.03 8.08 -14.40
CA ALA A 163 18.99 7.42 -15.28
C ALA A 163 19.51 6.11 -14.67
N GLY A 164 19.42 5.00 -15.42
CA GLY A 164 19.77 3.66 -14.93
C GLY A 164 18.63 2.93 -14.20
N SER A 165 17.49 3.61 -14.02
CA SER A 165 16.38 3.21 -13.17
C SER A 165 15.03 3.21 -13.92
N THR A 166 15.09 3.20 -15.27
CA THR A 166 13.94 3.42 -16.15
C THR A 166 12.78 2.46 -15.90
N ILE A 167 13.04 1.16 -15.76
CA ILE A 167 11.97 0.17 -15.58
C ILE A 167 11.28 0.38 -14.22
N SER A 168 12.04 0.56 -13.14
CA SER A 168 11.47 0.81 -11.82
C SER A 168 10.63 2.08 -11.80
N SER A 169 11.11 3.19 -12.39
CA SER A 169 10.32 4.44 -12.52
C SER A 169 8.98 4.23 -13.23
N HIS A 170 8.98 3.50 -14.37
CA HIS A 170 7.74 3.21 -15.09
C HIS A 170 6.80 2.35 -14.24
N THR A 171 7.31 1.28 -13.63
CA THR A 171 6.50 0.38 -12.80
C THR A 171 5.85 1.14 -11.65
N PHE A 172 6.60 1.95 -10.90
CA PHE A 172 6.05 2.73 -9.79
C PHE A 172 4.98 3.72 -10.26
N PHE A 173 5.20 4.43 -11.37
CA PHE A 173 4.20 5.34 -11.93
C PHE A 173 2.89 4.61 -12.25
N PHE A 174 2.96 3.50 -12.98
CA PHE A 174 1.76 2.77 -13.42
C PHE A 174 1.05 2.07 -12.26
N GLU A 175 1.78 1.52 -11.31
CA GLU A 175 1.18 0.91 -10.11
C GLU A 175 0.45 1.95 -9.25
N MET A 176 1.05 3.14 -9.05
CA MET A 176 0.36 4.25 -8.36
C MET A 176 -0.85 4.77 -9.15
N LYS A 177 -0.80 4.80 -10.49
CA LYS A 177 -1.96 5.10 -11.34
C LYS A 177 -3.09 4.09 -11.15
N ASN A 178 -2.76 2.80 -11.07
CA ASN A 178 -3.75 1.76 -10.82
C ASN A 178 -4.33 1.86 -9.42
N MET A 179 -3.51 2.17 -8.39
CA MET A 179 -4.01 2.47 -7.05
C MET A 179 -5.04 3.60 -7.07
N LEU A 180 -4.75 4.71 -7.76
CA LEU A 180 -5.67 5.84 -7.92
C LEU A 180 -6.96 5.42 -8.63
N LEU A 181 -6.86 4.60 -9.68
CA LEU A 181 -8.00 4.12 -10.45
C LEU A 181 -8.93 3.29 -9.57
N VAL A 182 -8.37 2.37 -8.79
CA VAL A 182 -9.16 1.53 -7.89
C VAL A 182 -9.73 2.35 -6.74
N PHE A 183 -8.95 3.28 -6.20
CA PHE A 183 -9.41 4.14 -5.11
C PHE A 183 -10.61 5.00 -5.50
N GLU A 184 -10.61 5.60 -6.70
CA GLU A 184 -11.72 6.44 -7.16
C GLU A 184 -12.98 5.64 -7.52
N ASN A 185 -12.81 4.46 -8.14
CA ASN A 185 -13.97 3.72 -8.69
C ASN A 185 -14.54 2.66 -7.74
N PHE A 186 -13.73 2.14 -6.82
CA PHE A 186 -14.08 1.01 -5.97
C PHE A 186 -13.59 1.17 -4.52
N GLY A 187 -12.84 2.22 -4.23
CA GLY A 187 -12.22 2.45 -2.94
C GLY A 187 -13.21 2.91 -1.85
N PRO A 188 -12.71 3.15 -0.64
CA PRO A 188 -13.53 3.55 0.50
C PRO A 188 -14.22 4.92 0.34
N GLU A 189 -13.80 5.71 -0.65
CA GLU A 189 -14.36 7.03 -0.99
C GLU A 189 -15.09 7.02 -2.34
N ALA A 190 -15.32 5.85 -2.94
CA ALA A 190 -16.09 5.74 -4.18
C ALA A 190 -17.59 5.95 -3.92
N GLU A 191 -18.26 6.72 -4.79
CA GLU A 191 -19.71 7.00 -4.74
C GLU A 191 -20.56 5.89 -5.37
#